data_AF-A0A482WRY8-F1
#
_entry.id   AF-A0A482WRY8-F1
#
_cell.length_a   1.000
_cell.length_b   1.000
_cell.length_c   1.000
_cell.angle_alpha   90.00
_cell.angle_beta   90.00
_cell.angle_gamma   90.00
#
_symmetry.space_group_name_H-M   'P 1'
#
loop_
_entity.id
_entity.type
_entity.pdbx_description
1 polymer ?
#
loop_
_entity_poly.entity_id
_entity_poly.type
_entity_poly.pdbx_seq_one_letter_code
_entity_poly.pdbx_strand_id
1 'polypeptide(L)' 'MDIGNMKALNNKCPENAKPQLLLLASFDPNGAKVILDPSYLEEIDYEKCYQQCLSCCTAFITQTSSLNKE' A
#
# COMPACT_ATOMS: atom_id res chain seq x y z
N MET A 1 -1.24 -4.24 0.36
CA MET A 1 -0.83 -5.52 -0.22
C MET A 1 0.47 -5.93 0.45
N ASP A 2 0.42 -7.06 1.14
CA ASP A 2 1.13 -7.45 2.36
C ASP A 2 2.67 -7.65 2.28
N ILE A 3 3.21 -8.22 3.37
CA ILE A 3 4.64 -8.57 3.51
C ILE A 3 5.07 -9.59 2.46
N GLY A 4 4.19 -10.52 2.08
CA GLY A 4 4.45 -11.51 1.03
C GLY A 4 4.68 -10.85 -0.32
N ASN A 5 3.88 -9.85 -0.68
CA ASN A 5 4.08 -9.06 -1.89
C ASN A 5 5.43 -8.32 -1.87
N MET A 6 5.75 -7.67 -0.75
CA MET A 6 7.03 -6.96 -0.60
C MET A 6 8.24 -7.90 -0.69
N LYS A 7 8.16 -9.09 -0.08
CA LYS A 7 9.21 -10.12 -0.19
C LYS A 7 9.39 -10.57 -1.64
N ALA A 8 8.31 -10.83 -2.35
CA ALA A 8 8.35 -11.22 -3.75
C ALA A 8 8.94 -10.13 -4.65
N LEU A 9 8.61 -8.86 -4.41
CA LEU A 9 9.17 -7.73 -5.14
C LEU A 9 10.66 -7.53 -4.85
N ASN A 10 11.07 -7.61 -3.57
CA ASN A 10 12.49 -7.52 -3.19
C ASN A 10 13.33 -8.62 -3.83
N ASN A 11 12.83 -9.86 -3.87
CA ASN A 11 13.53 -10.97 -4.53
C ASN A 11 13.69 -10.80 -6.05
N LYS A 12 12.86 -9.94 -6.67
CA LYS A 12 12.91 -9.63 -8.10
C LYS A 12 13.59 -8.29 -8.39
N CYS A 13 13.99 -7.54 -7.36
CA CYS A 13 14.54 -6.20 -7.50
C CYS A 13 15.99 -6.27 -8.01
N PRO A 14 16.33 -5.68 -9.16
CA PRO A 14 17.72 -5.55 -9.60
C PRO A 14 18.53 -4.68 -8.63
N GLU A 15 19.83 -4.95 -8.49
CA GLU A 15 20.72 -4.21 -7.58
C GLU A 15 20.77 -2.70 -7.88
N ASN A 16 20.53 -2.29 -9.12
CA ASN A 16 20.55 -0.90 -9.59
C ASN A 16 19.15 -0.31 -9.83
N ALA A 17 18.10 -0.89 -9.23
CA ALA A 17 16.76 -0.37 -9.36
C ALA A 17 16.67 1.07 -8.83
N LYS A 18 16.20 1.98 -9.69
CA LYS A 18 15.93 3.39 -9.33
C LYS A 18 14.63 3.59 -8.54
N PRO A 19 13.53 2.88 -8.85
CA PRO A 19 12.28 3.07 -8.12
C PRO A 19 12.35 2.52 -6.69
N GLN A 20 11.78 3.26 -5.74
CA GLN A 20 11.60 2.78 -4.37
C GLN A 20 10.40 1.83 -4.29
N LEU A 21 10.57 0.72 -3.58
CA LEU A 21 9.46 -0.16 -3.22
C LEU A 21 8.82 0.33 -1.92
N LEU A 22 7.52 0.64 -1.98
CA LEU A 22 6.74 1.11 -0.86
C LEU A 22 5.52 0.22 -0.66
N LEU A 23 5.15 0.01 0.60
CA LEU A 23 3.99 -0.75 0.99
C LEU A 23 2.77 0.17 1.05
N LEU A 24 1.73 -0.05 0.25
CA LEU A 24 0.55 0.84 0.23
C LEU A 24 -0.05 1.08 1.62
N ALA A 25 -0.09 0.04 2.47
CA ALA A 25 -0.62 0.15 3.83
C ALA A 25 0.20 1.08 4.74
N SER A 26 1.45 1.43 4.38
CA SER A 26 2.23 2.41 5.17
C SER A 26 1.66 3.83 5.11
N PHE A 27 0.73 4.09 4.18
CA PHE A 27 0.02 5.36 4.06
C PHE A 27 -1.35 5.35 4.75
N ASP A 28 -1.72 4.25 5.41
CA ASP A 28 -2.98 4.19 6.16
C ASP A 28 -2.93 5.18 7.35
N PRO A 29 -3.84 6.16 7.43
CA PRO A 29 -3.88 7.11 8.54
C PRO A 29 -4.16 6.46 9.89
N ASN A 30 -4.73 5.26 9.91
CA ASN A 30 -5.01 4.50 11.13
C ASN A 30 -3.86 3.55 11.51
N GLY A 31 -2.77 3.53 10.73
CA GLY A 31 -1.54 2.79 11.07
C GLY A 31 -1.58 1.28 10.81
N ALA A 32 -2.53 0.81 9.99
CA ALA A 32 -2.58 -0.59 9.59
C ALA A 32 -1.28 -1.03 8.91
N LYS A 33 -0.90 -2.29 9.11
CA LYS A 33 0.38 -2.83 8.60
C LYS A 33 0.27 -3.52 7.25
N VAL A 34 -0.93 -3.94 6.87
CA VAL A 34 -1.20 -4.65 5.61
C VAL A 34 -2.60 -4.31 5.12
N ILE A 35 -2.84 -4.55 3.83
CA ILE A 35 -4.19 -4.64 3.26
C ILE A 35 -4.41 -6.13 3.02
N LEU A 36 -5.47 -6.67 3.61
CA LEU A 36 -5.78 -8.09 3.59
C LEU A 36 -6.35 -8.51 2.24
N ASP A 37 -5.96 -9.67 1.74
CA ASP A 37 -6.56 -10.26 0.55
C ASP A 37 -7.98 -10.78 0.89
N PRO A 38 -9.05 -10.23 0.29
CA PRO A 38 -10.41 -10.62 0.60
C PRO A 38 -10.84 -11.92 -0.08
N SER A 39 -10.01 -12.50 -0.97
CA SER A 39 -10.39 -13.65 -1.83
C SER A 39 -10.72 -14.93 -1.07
N TYR A 40 -10.32 -15.03 0.20
CA TYR A 40 -10.59 -16.16 1.08
C TYR A 40 -11.52 -15.80 2.24
N LEU A 41 -12.22 -14.66 2.15
CA LEU A 41 -13.04 -14.08 3.21
C LEU A 41 -14.48 -13.80 2.73
N GLU A 42 -15.21 -13.02 3.52
CA GLU A 42 -16.60 -12.67 3.25
C GLU A 42 -16.70 -11.50 2.26
N GLU A 43 -17.86 -11.34 1.61
CA GLU A 43 -18.11 -10.24 0.65
C GLU A 43 -17.83 -8.85 1.27
N ILE A 44 -18.15 -8.69 2.57
CA ILE A 44 -17.89 -7.45 3.30
C ILE A 44 -16.41 -7.09 3.39
N ASP A 45 -15.51 -8.07 3.31
CA ASP A 45 -14.08 -7.83 3.39
C ASP A 45 -13.51 -7.25 2.08
N TYR A 46 -14.22 -7.41 0.95
CA TYR A 46 -13.90 -6.68 -0.28
C TYR A 46 -14.14 -5.19 -0.11
N GLU A 47 -15.26 -4.79 0.52
CA GLU A 47 -15.55 -3.39 0.81
C GLU A 47 -14.53 -2.81 1.79
N LYS A 48 -14.13 -3.56 2.83
CA LYS A 48 -13.06 -3.12 3.74
C LYS A 48 -11.73 -2.93 3.01
N CYS A 49 -11.37 -3.86 2.14
CA CYS A 49 -10.17 -3.76 1.30
C CYS A 49 -10.23 -2.50 0.41
N TYR A 50 -11.37 -2.24 -0.23
CA TYR A 50 -11.61 -1.05 -1.03
C TYR A 50 -11.45 0.23 -0.22
N GLN A 51 -12.13 0.36 0.92
CA GLN A 51 -12.07 1.54 1.78
C GLN A 51 -10.65 1.81 2.28
N GLN A 52 -9.92 0.77 2.65
CA GLN A 52 -8.53 0.90 3.07
C GLN A 52 -7.64 1.36 1.90
N CYS A 53 -7.81 0.80 0.71
CA CYS A 53 -7.08 1.24 -0.49
C CYS A 53 -7.35 2.72 -0.78
N LEU A 54 -8.62 3.13 -0.74
CA LEU A 54 -9.03 4.52 -0.97
C LEU A 54 -8.35 5.46 0.03
N SER A 55 -8.41 5.13 1.33
CA SER A 55 -7.78 5.92 2.39
C SER A 55 -6.26 6.07 2.21
N CYS A 56 -5.57 4.96 1.93
CA CYS A 56 -4.12 4.97 1.70
C CYS A 56 -3.74 5.79 0.47
N CYS A 57 -4.47 5.63 -0.65
CA CYS A 57 -4.22 6.37 -1.89
C CYS A 57 -4.43 7.88 -1.69
N THR A 58 -5.50 8.28 -1.01
CA THR A 58 -5.75 9.69 -0.69
C THR A 58 -4.61 10.26 0.15
N ALA A 59 -4.20 9.57 1.22
CA ALA A 59 -3.10 10.01 2.07
C ALA A 59 -1.77 10.14 1.31
N PHE A 60 -1.44 9.16 0.47
CA PHE A 60 -0.24 9.20 -0.38
C PHE A 60 -0.23 10.41 -1.33
N ILE A 61 -1.34 10.66 -2.03
CA ILE A 61 -1.48 11.79 -2.96
C ILE A 61 -1.34 13.11 -2.19
N THR A 62 -2.00 13.25 -1.04
CA THR A 62 -1.92 14.46 -0.22
C THR A 62 -0.50 14.74 0.25
N GLN A 63 0.21 13.71 0.76
CA GLN A 63 1.59 13.85 1.22
C GLN A 63 2.53 14.24 0.07
N THR A 64 2.46 13.53 -1.06
CA THR A 64 3.33 13.77 -2.21
C THR A 64 3.05 15.08 -2.93
N SER A 65 1.79 15.51 -3.00
CA SER A 65 1.43 16.81 -3.60
C SER A 65 1.82 17.99 -2.71
N SER A 66 1.93 17.79 -1.40
CA SER A 66 2.37 18.82 -0.45
C SER A 66 3.90 18.96 -0.44
N LEU A 67 4.64 17.87 -0.69
CA LEU A 67 6.10 17.85 -0.76
C LEU A 67 6.68 18.62 -1.97
N ASN A 68 5.87 18.93 -2.99
CA ASN A 68 6.31 19.66 -4.20
C ASN A 68 6.07 21.18 -4.12
N LYS A 69 5.78 21.73 -2.92
CA LYS A 69 5.48 23.15 -2.71
C LYS A 69 6.55 23.94 -1.94
N GLU A 70 7.68 23.32 -1.63
CA GLU A 70 8.87 23.95 -1.02
C GLU A 70 10.06 23.89 -1.98
#